data_AF-A0A2N8TW78-F1
#
_entry.id   AF-A0A2N8TW78-F1
#
_cell.length_a   1.000
_cell.length_b   1.000
_cell.length_c   1.000
_cell.angle_alpha   90.00
_cell.angle_beta   90.00
_cell.angle_gamma   90.00
#
_symmetry.space_group_name_H-M   'P 1'
#
loop_
_entity.id
_entity.type
_entity.pdbx_description
1 polymer ?
#
loop_
_entity_poly.entity_id
_entity_poly.type
_entity_poly.pdbx_seq_one_letter_code
_entity_poly.pdbx_strand_id
1 'polypeptide(L)'
;MATAAVALLVAGCSAGETAEHPVFSAPKDQQPAKALEATLATDGFAFRQTTTFELGAGEAALTSEGRMAPKAGHAVGTRSWTFTKRVTTAEREALLGRSPAPSPQPSELGVAVDGTDVLVRPGAAPYWIRHAPNDFTLDGNRNAESLAGTQVPFGGTLLELLASGGRVTKSAAARTGRTYTVRTPAPAALALFPEDLRDLLHRGTDEAAAPLPVDLKLRADGEGRLTRASADMGALKARKWGSLRSLKTIRAELTISRHGAPAPKLPSAARQLPAQDTVREIDELEPGACFDPHTGTSSDRMVVSRPCETKHGARVLAQPELNLTYPGADEARRRAGAACDRAVPASPATWRAESAERDTHWFTWPTDKWDWNEHGAAHATCYVLTD
;
A
#
# COMPACT_ATOMS: atom_id res chain seq x y z
N MET A 1 33.77 -24.46 79.28
CA MET A 1 33.99 -24.12 77.85
C MET A 1 33.16 -22.88 77.55
N ALA A 2 33.81 -21.90 76.93
CA ALA A 2 33.32 -20.54 76.76
C ALA A 2 32.20 -20.41 75.72
N THR A 3 31.32 -19.45 75.99
CA THR A 3 30.27 -18.88 75.15
C THR A 3 30.84 -18.25 73.87
N ALA A 4 30.15 -18.41 72.74
CA ALA A 4 30.22 -17.48 71.63
C ALA A 4 28.87 -17.43 70.92
N ALA A 5 28.10 -16.37 71.21
CA ALA A 5 26.97 -15.94 70.42
C ALA A 5 27.49 -15.25 69.15
N VAL A 6 27.06 -15.71 67.98
CA VAL A 6 27.29 -14.99 66.73
C VAL A 6 26.00 -14.27 66.36
N ALA A 7 25.99 -12.97 66.61
CA ALA A 7 25.09 -12.04 65.95
C ALA A 7 25.65 -11.76 64.56
N LEU A 8 24.90 -12.05 63.50
CA LEU A 8 25.15 -11.49 62.17
C LEU A 8 23.88 -10.86 61.60
N LEU A 9 23.78 -9.56 61.87
CA LEU A 9 23.42 -8.48 60.96
C LEU A 9 22.42 -8.81 59.83
N VAL A 10 21.18 -8.41 60.08
CA VAL A 10 20.20 -8.04 59.06
C VAL A 10 20.79 -6.91 58.22
N ALA A 11 21.28 -7.22 57.02
CA ALA A 11 21.63 -6.22 56.03
C ALA A 11 20.33 -5.54 55.55
N GLY A 12 20.26 -4.23 55.77
CA GLY A 12 19.09 -3.42 55.58
C GLY A 12 18.57 -3.38 54.14
N CYS A 13 17.27 -3.14 54.04
CA CYS A 13 16.59 -2.68 52.84
C CYS A 13 17.33 -1.46 52.26
N SER A 14 18.12 -1.67 51.21
CA SER A 14 18.42 -0.60 50.26
C SER A 14 17.09 -0.18 49.64
N ALA A 15 16.63 1.02 49.98
CA ALA A 15 15.55 1.70 49.29
C ALA A 15 15.85 1.62 47.79
N GLY A 16 15.04 0.83 47.07
CA GLY A 16 15.20 0.64 45.64
C GLY A 16 15.09 1.98 44.96
N GLU A 17 16.20 2.45 44.39
CA GLU A 17 16.21 3.51 43.40
C GLU A 17 15.19 3.08 42.34
N THR A 18 14.06 3.77 42.25
CA THR A 18 13.02 3.45 41.27
C THR A 18 13.67 3.53 39.90
N ALA A 19 13.89 2.38 39.27
CA ALA A 19 14.53 2.29 37.96
C ALA A 19 13.84 3.28 37.01
N GLU A 20 14.64 4.18 36.43
CA GLU A 20 14.10 5.20 35.53
C GLU A 20 13.39 4.53 34.36
N HIS A 21 12.18 5.01 34.03
CA HIS A 21 11.44 4.45 32.92
C HIS A 21 12.15 4.82 31.60
N PRO A 22 12.51 3.85 30.74
CA PRO A 22 13.36 4.07 29.56
C PRO A 22 12.77 5.00 28.48
N VAL A 23 11.50 5.39 28.62
CA VAL A 23 10.75 6.26 27.70
C VAL A 23 10.31 7.51 28.44
N PHE A 24 9.70 7.37 29.61
CA PHE A 24 9.07 8.50 30.31
C PHE A 24 10.05 9.38 31.10
N SER A 25 11.23 8.86 31.43
CA SER A 25 12.34 9.63 32.02
C SER A 25 13.20 10.34 30.97
N ALA A 26 13.10 9.98 29.69
CA ALA A 26 13.82 10.67 28.62
C ALA A 26 13.34 12.14 28.45
N PRO A 27 14.18 13.03 27.88
CA PRO A 27 13.77 14.40 27.55
C PRO A 27 12.46 14.42 26.75
N LYS A 28 11.54 15.34 27.08
CA LYS A 28 10.16 15.37 26.52
C LYS A 28 10.11 15.24 24.99
N ASP A 29 11.02 15.91 24.29
CA ASP A 29 11.08 15.91 22.83
C ASP A 29 11.53 14.55 22.24
N GLN A 30 12.21 13.72 23.02
CA GLN A 30 12.69 12.40 22.60
C GLN A 30 11.70 11.27 22.93
N GLN A 31 10.74 11.52 23.83
CA GLN A 31 9.85 10.45 24.32
C GLN A 31 9.03 9.77 23.22
N PRO A 32 8.50 10.46 22.19
CA PRO A 32 7.80 9.77 21.10
C PRO A 32 8.70 8.84 20.28
N ALA A 33 9.95 9.25 20.01
CA ALA A 33 10.93 8.39 19.34
C ALA A 33 11.27 7.17 20.22
N LYS A 34 11.50 7.38 21.53
CA LYS A 34 11.72 6.30 22.49
C LYS A 34 10.52 5.35 22.60
N ALA A 35 9.29 5.87 22.48
CA ALA A 35 8.09 5.05 22.46
C ALA A 35 7.97 4.20 21.19
N LEU A 36 8.38 4.76 20.04
CA LEU A 36 8.50 4.00 18.80
C LEU A 36 9.56 2.90 18.95
N GLU A 37 10.77 3.23 19.41
CA GLU A 37 11.84 2.26 19.67
C GLU A 37 11.36 1.13 20.58
N ALA A 38 10.70 1.45 21.70
CA ALA A 38 10.14 0.46 22.62
C ALA A 38 9.07 -0.44 21.96
N THR A 39 8.30 0.10 21.02
CA THR A 39 7.32 -0.66 20.24
C THR A 39 8.01 -1.63 19.28
N LEU A 40 9.06 -1.17 18.58
CA LEU A 40 9.82 -1.96 17.61
C LEU A 40 10.75 -2.98 18.27
N ALA A 41 11.10 -2.77 19.55
CA ALA A 41 11.86 -3.73 20.35
C ALA A 41 11.04 -4.97 20.79
N THR A 42 9.74 -5.02 20.48
CA THR A 42 8.92 -6.22 20.71
C THR A 42 9.17 -7.28 19.63
N ASP A 43 8.96 -8.55 19.95
CA ASP A 43 9.11 -9.63 18.97
C ASP A 43 8.02 -9.59 17.89
N GLY A 44 6.86 -9.01 18.24
CA GLY A 44 5.81 -8.68 17.30
C GLY A 44 4.59 -8.08 17.96
N PHE A 45 3.71 -7.51 17.13
CA PHE A 45 2.44 -6.93 17.55
C PHE A 45 1.41 -7.04 16.44
N ALA A 46 0.13 -6.93 16.81
CA ALA A 46 -0.97 -6.75 15.88
C ALA A 46 -1.25 -5.26 15.68
N PHE A 47 -1.61 -4.87 14.46
CA PHE A 47 -1.98 -3.51 14.13
C PHE A 47 -3.29 -3.47 13.33
N ARG A 48 -4.00 -2.36 13.46
CA ARG A 48 -5.13 -2.01 12.60
C ARG A 48 -5.16 -0.51 12.41
N GLN A 49 -5.03 -0.06 11.16
CA GLN A 49 -5.16 1.33 10.75
C GLN A 49 -6.37 1.49 9.85
N THR A 50 -7.18 2.52 10.08
CA THR A 50 -8.21 2.96 9.14
C THR A 50 -7.86 4.37 8.68
N THR A 51 -7.73 4.55 7.37
CA THR A 51 -7.54 5.85 6.71
C THR A 51 -8.80 6.20 5.93
N THR A 52 -9.48 7.26 6.36
CA THR A 52 -10.73 7.75 5.78
C THR A 52 -10.48 8.95 4.89
N PHE A 53 -11.06 8.91 3.69
CA PHE A 53 -11.05 9.96 2.68
C PHE A 53 -12.46 10.54 2.56
N GLU A 54 -12.64 11.80 2.96
CA GLU A 54 -13.91 12.50 2.83
C GLU A 54 -14.00 13.15 1.45
N LEU A 55 -14.85 12.60 0.57
CA LEU A 55 -14.96 12.95 -0.84
C LEU A 55 -16.29 13.65 -1.11
N GLY A 56 -16.37 14.98 -0.96
CA GLY A 56 -17.58 15.73 -1.32
C GLY A 56 -18.85 15.25 -0.60
N ALA A 57 -19.64 14.42 -1.29
CA ALA A 57 -20.88 13.80 -0.81
C ALA A 57 -20.73 12.33 -0.37
N GLY A 58 -19.56 11.71 -0.59
CA GLY A 58 -19.22 10.34 -0.25
C GLY A 58 -17.98 10.23 0.65
N GLU A 59 -17.62 8.99 0.94
CA GLU A 59 -16.52 8.60 1.81
C GLU A 59 -15.95 7.28 1.32
N ALA A 60 -14.61 7.18 1.33
CA ALA A 60 -13.87 5.95 1.14
C ALA A 60 -13.00 5.69 2.37
N ALA A 61 -12.83 4.43 2.77
CA ALA A 61 -11.96 4.07 3.87
C ALA A 61 -11.06 2.89 3.49
N LEU A 62 -9.75 3.08 3.68
CA LEU A 62 -8.73 2.04 3.58
C LEU A 62 -8.44 1.51 4.98
N THR A 63 -8.74 0.24 5.22
CA THR A 63 -8.31 -0.47 6.43
C THR A 63 -7.08 -1.30 6.13
N SER A 64 -5.98 -1.04 6.82
CA SER A 64 -4.78 -1.89 6.84
C SER A 64 -4.70 -2.62 8.17
N GLU A 65 -4.65 -3.94 8.19
CA GLU A 65 -4.56 -4.70 9.43
C GLU A 65 -3.72 -5.96 9.28
N GLY A 66 -3.12 -6.39 10.39
CA GLY A 66 -2.24 -7.54 10.35
C GLY A 66 -1.33 -7.63 11.57
N ARG A 67 -0.16 -8.24 11.36
CA ARG A 67 0.87 -8.41 12.37
C ARG A 67 2.22 -8.01 11.80
N MET A 68 3.05 -7.41 12.65
CA MET A 68 4.44 -7.09 12.34
C MET A 68 5.34 -7.79 13.35
N ALA A 69 6.54 -8.15 12.91
CA ALA A 69 7.65 -8.62 13.73
C ALA A 69 8.90 -7.83 13.34
N PRO A 70 9.08 -6.62 13.90
CA PRO A 70 10.11 -5.67 13.44
C PRO A 70 11.53 -6.24 13.51
N LYS A 71 11.87 -6.98 14.57
CA LYS A 71 13.20 -7.63 14.70
C LYS A 71 13.49 -8.65 13.60
N ALA A 72 12.47 -9.31 13.09
CA ALA A 72 12.59 -10.25 11.99
C ALA A 72 12.52 -9.55 10.62
N GLY A 73 12.13 -8.27 10.57
CA GLY A 73 11.85 -7.58 9.30
C GLY A 73 10.59 -8.12 8.61
N HIS A 74 9.66 -8.74 9.35
CA HIS A 74 8.49 -9.39 8.76
C HIS A 74 7.20 -8.64 9.04
N ALA A 75 6.27 -8.65 8.08
CA ALA A 75 4.86 -8.36 8.33
C ALA A 75 3.96 -9.20 7.45
N VAL A 76 2.73 -9.45 7.92
CA VAL A 76 1.66 -10.06 7.12
C VAL A 76 0.35 -9.39 7.49
N GLY A 77 -0.42 -8.98 6.49
CA GLY A 77 -1.68 -8.30 6.69
C GLY A 77 -2.50 -8.16 5.41
N THR A 78 -3.54 -7.36 5.51
CA THR A 78 -4.44 -7.01 4.41
C THR A 78 -4.60 -5.50 4.32
N ARG A 79 -4.90 -5.02 3.11
CA ARG A 79 -5.39 -3.68 2.81
C ARG A 79 -6.76 -3.82 2.15
N SER A 80 -7.78 -3.22 2.75
CA SER A 80 -9.16 -3.37 2.31
C SER A 80 -9.85 -2.01 2.18
N TRP A 81 -10.39 -1.74 1.01
CA TRP A 81 -11.15 -0.53 0.73
C TRP A 81 -12.64 -0.76 0.90
N THR A 82 -13.29 0.24 1.49
CA THR A 82 -14.75 0.34 1.53
C THR A 82 -15.16 1.70 0.96
N PHE A 83 -16.28 1.70 0.23
CA PHE A 83 -16.79 2.90 -0.44
C PHE A 83 -18.27 3.07 -0.14
N THR A 84 -18.68 4.27 0.23
CA THR A 84 -20.10 4.59 0.25
C THR A 84 -20.66 4.64 -1.18
N LYS A 85 -21.99 4.49 -1.33
CA LYS A 85 -22.65 4.47 -2.65
C LYS A 85 -22.49 5.75 -3.47
N ARG A 86 -22.07 6.85 -2.84
CA ARG A 86 -21.92 8.17 -3.46
C ARG A 86 -20.51 8.41 -4.03
N VAL A 87 -19.55 7.51 -3.79
CA VAL A 87 -18.22 7.57 -4.41
C VAL A 87 -18.33 7.12 -5.85
N THR A 88 -17.93 8.00 -6.76
CA THR A 88 -17.99 7.80 -8.22
C THR A 88 -17.00 6.76 -8.70
N THR A 89 -17.20 6.19 -9.89
CA THR A 89 -16.26 5.24 -10.51
C THR A 89 -14.87 5.85 -10.66
N ALA A 90 -14.76 7.09 -11.14
CA ALA A 90 -13.48 7.78 -11.30
C ALA A 90 -12.73 7.99 -9.97
N GLU A 91 -13.44 8.25 -8.87
CA GLU A 91 -12.83 8.32 -7.54
C GLU A 91 -12.38 6.93 -7.04
N ARG A 92 -13.14 5.87 -7.34
CA ARG A 92 -12.74 4.49 -7.00
C ARG A 92 -11.49 4.07 -7.76
N GLU A 93 -11.42 4.32 -9.06
CA GLU A 93 -10.24 4.05 -9.89
C GLU A 93 -9.01 4.80 -9.39
N ALA A 94 -9.18 6.06 -8.97
CA ALA A 94 -8.10 6.85 -8.42
C ALA A 94 -7.58 6.36 -7.05
N LEU A 95 -8.40 5.66 -6.27
CA LEU A 95 -8.03 5.14 -4.95
C LEU A 95 -7.57 3.68 -4.98
N LEU A 96 -8.16 2.86 -5.84
CA LEU A 96 -7.82 1.45 -6.01
C LEU A 96 -6.64 1.26 -6.95
N GLY A 97 -6.41 2.21 -7.85
CA GLY A 97 -5.54 2.03 -8.99
C GLY A 97 -6.31 1.47 -10.19
N ARG A 98 -5.79 1.80 -11.36
CA ARG A 98 -6.29 1.24 -12.62
C ARG A 98 -5.79 -0.19 -12.80
N SER A 99 -6.48 -0.92 -13.65
CA SER A 99 -6.05 -2.22 -14.16
C SER A 99 -6.35 -2.29 -15.65
N PRO A 100 -5.71 -3.20 -16.40
CA PRO A 100 -6.06 -3.46 -17.78
C PRO A 100 -7.54 -3.87 -17.94
N ALA A 101 -8.12 -4.57 -16.95
CA ALA A 101 -9.53 -4.92 -16.95
C ALA A 101 -10.44 -3.67 -16.84
N PRO A 102 -11.69 -3.73 -17.35
CA PRO A 102 -12.70 -2.67 -17.23
C PRO A 102 -13.25 -2.48 -15.80
N SER A 103 -12.49 -2.92 -14.81
CA SER A 103 -12.72 -2.72 -13.40
C SER A 103 -11.43 -2.20 -12.75
N PRO A 104 -11.53 -1.40 -11.67
CA PRO A 104 -10.35 -1.07 -10.87
C PRO A 104 -9.66 -2.32 -10.31
N GLN A 105 -8.48 -2.13 -9.72
CA GLN A 105 -7.87 -3.19 -8.91
C GLN A 105 -8.83 -3.67 -7.79
N PRO A 106 -8.68 -4.92 -7.31
CA PRO A 106 -9.51 -5.45 -6.24
C PRO A 106 -9.49 -4.55 -5.00
N SER A 107 -10.63 -4.43 -4.32
CA SER A 107 -10.73 -3.65 -3.09
C SER A 107 -9.94 -4.25 -1.92
N GLU A 108 -9.56 -5.53 -2.01
CA GLU A 108 -8.76 -6.22 -1.01
C GLU A 108 -7.40 -6.62 -1.61
N LEU A 109 -6.35 -6.42 -0.83
CA LEU A 109 -4.97 -6.77 -1.15
C LEU A 109 -4.34 -7.49 0.05
N GLY A 110 -3.87 -8.72 -0.14
CA GLY A 110 -2.98 -9.35 0.83
C GLY A 110 -1.57 -8.80 0.69
N VAL A 111 -0.91 -8.52 1.80
CA VAL A 111 0.46 -8.01 1.84
C VAL A 111 1.28 -8.83 2.82
N ALA A 112 2.46 -9.28 2.39
CA ALA A 112 3.47 -9.80 3.28
C ALA A 112 4.83 -9.19 2.94
N VAL A 113 5.65 -8.96 3.96
CA VAL A 113 7.01 -8.44 3.83
C VAL A 113 7.95 -9.42 4.50
N ASP A 114 9.00 -9.81 3.79
CA ASP A 114 10.03 -10.75 4.22
C ASP A 114 11.40 -10.08 4.01
N GLY A 115 11.87 -9.36 5.03
CA GLY A 115 13.06 -8.53 4.91
C GLY A 115 12.84 -7.40 3.90
N THR A 116 13.45 -7.52 2.72
CA THR A 116 13.35 -6.55 1.62
C THR A 116 12.37 -6.96 0.53
N ASP A 117 11.88 -8.20 0.55
CA ASP A 117 10.91 -8.67 -0.43
C ASP A 117 9.50 -8.27 -0.05
N VAL A 118 8.71 -7.86 -1.04
CA VAL A 118 7.28 -7.57 -0.88
C VAL A 118 6.47 -8.60 -1.63
N LEU A 119 5.57 -9.27 -0.92
CA LEU A 119 4.63 -10.23 -1.48
C LEU A 119 3.24 -9.63 -1.52
N VAL A 120 2.63 -9.65 -2.70
CA VAL A 120 1.32 -9.08 -2.97
C VAL A 120 0.36 -10.17 -3.40
N ARG A 121 -0.84 -10.22 -2.81
CA ARG A 121 -1.93 -11.09 -3.22
C ARG A 121 -3.12 -10.25 -3.66
N PRO A 122 -3.35 -10.12 -4.98
CA PRO A 122 -4.48 -9.35 -5.51
C PRO A 122 -5.80 -10.07 -5.20
N GLY A 123 -6.67 -9.43 -4.41
CA GLY A 123 -7.96 -10.00 -4.01
C GLY A 123 -7.84 -11.43 -3.48
N ALA A 124 -8.63 -12.33 -4.07
CA ALA A 124 -8.68 -13.74 -3.67
C ALA A 124 -7.72 -14.66 -4.43
N ALA A 125 -6.75 -14.13 -5.21
CA ALA A 125 -5.84 -14.92 -6.05
C ALA A 125 -5.22 -16.13 -5.30
N PRO A 126 -5.05 -17.30 -5.94
CA PRO A 126 -4.49 -18.48 -5.27
C PRO A 126 -2.96 -18.41 -5.07
N TYR A 127 -2.32 -17.35 -5.57
CA TYR A 127 -0.88 -17.12 -5.56
C TYR A 127 -0.53 -15.77 -4.91
N TRP A 128 0.75 -15.57 -4.64
CA TRP A 128 1.37 -14.33 -4.20
C TRP A 128 2.41 -13.90 -5.23
N ILE A 129 2.42 -12.64 -5.62
CA ILE A 129 3.45 -12.07 -6.49
C ILE A 129 4.58 -11.60 -5.58
N ARG A 130 5.80 -12.12 -5.76
CA ARG A 130 6.97 -11.74 -4.97
C ARG A 130 7.79 -10.71 -5.75
N HIS A 131 7.84 -9.50 -5.23
CA HIS A 131 8.68 -8.41 -5.72
C HIS A 131 9.97 -8.36 -4.90
N ALA A 132 11.10 -8.65 -5.53
CA ALA A 132 12.42 -8.38 -4.99
C ALA A 132 12.79 -6.90 -5.19
N PRO A 133 13.78 -6.34 -4.47
CA PRO A 133 14.18 -4.94 -4.61
C PRO A 133 14.49 -4.49 -6.04
N ASN A 134 15.08 -5.38 -6.85
CA ASN A 134 15.40 -5.07 -8.25
C ASN A 134 14.16 -5.01 -9.15
N ASP A 135 13.00 -5.51 -8.72
CA ASP A 135 11.78 -5.51 -9.51
C ASP A 135 11.07 -4.14 -9.48
N PHE A 136 11.43 -3.26 -8.55
CA PHE A 136 10.84 -1.93 -8.39
C PHE A 136 11.28 -0.92 -9.45
N THR A 137 12.24 -1.28 -10.30
CA THR A 137 12.66 -0.42 -11.42
C THR A 137 11.66 -0.42 -12.57
N LEU A 138 10.77 -1.41 -12.64
CA LEU A 138 9.69 -1.46 -13.62
C LEU A 138 8.57 -0.47 -13.23
N ASP A 139 8.09 0.31 -14.19
CA ASP A 139 6.98 1.23 -13.97
C ASP A 139 5.74 0.44 -13.52
N GLY A 140 5.07 0.96 -12.48
CA GLY A 140 3.98 0.27 -11.77
C GLY A 140 4.42 -0.60 -10.57
N ASN A 141 5.62 -1.19 -10.56
CA ASN A 141 6.09 -1.99 -9.42
C ASN A 141 6.54 -1.15 -8.22
N ARG A 142 6.84 0.15 -8.41
CA ARG A 142 7.13 1.10 -7.32
C ARG A 142 6.01 1.21 -6.29
N ASN A 143 4.76 0.94 -6.69
CA ASN A 143 3.66 0.93 -5.74
C ASN A 143 3.71 -0.29 -4.80
N ALA A 144 4.30 -1.41 -5.22
CA ALA A 144 4.59 -2.53 -4.32
C ALA A 144 5.68 -2.17 -3.29
N GLU A 145 6.71 -1.43 -3.69
CA GLU A 145 7.76 -0.96 -2.75
C GLU A 145 7.16 -0.20 -1.57
N SER A 146 6.15 0.66 -1.81
CA SER A 146 5.46 1.44 -0.76
C SER A 146 4.72 0.60 0.30
N LEU A 147 4.54 -0.69 0.05
CA LEU A 147 3.93 -1.64 1.00
C LEU A 147 4.93 -2.13 2.05
N ALA A 148 6.24 -2.06 1.77
CA ALA A 148 7.27 -2.14 2.79
C ALA A 148 7.49 -0.75 3.39
N GLY A 149 7.58 -0.68 4.72
CA GLY A 149 7.94 0.57 5.37
C GLY A 149 9.45 0.74 5.43
N THR A 150 9.90 1.98 5.57
CA THR A 150 11.33 2.31 5.69
C THR A 150 11.86 2.09 7.10
N GLN A 151 10.97 2.13 8.10
CA GLN A 151 11.30 2.06 9.53
C GLN A 151 10.55 0.93 10.23
N VAL A 152 9.38 0.55 9.71
CA VAL A 152 8.62 -0.63 10.15
C VAL A 152 8.35 -1.56 8.97
N PRO A 153 8.22 -2.89 9.17
CA PRO A 153 8.11 -3.80 8.02
C PRO A 153 6.88 -3.56 7.14
N PHE A 154 5.79 -3.00 7.67
CA PHE A 154 4.56 -2.74 6.89
C PHE A 154 4.36 -1.24 6.63
N GLY A 155 4.42 -0.86 5.36
CA GLY A 155 4.39 0.52 4.88
C GLY A 155 3.02 1.21 4.92
N GLY A 156 3.04 2.53 4.77
CA GLY A 156 1.85 3.39 4.77
C GLY A 156 1.10 3.48 6.10
N THR A 157 1.76 3.17 7.21
CA THR A 157 1.18 3.30 8.56
C THR A 157 1.64 4.57 9.26
N LEU A 158 0.86 5.06 10.23
CA LEU A 158 1.23 6.23 11.06
C LEU A 158 2.53 6.02 11.86
N LEU A 159 3.05 4.79 11.96
CA LEU A 159 4.38 4.54 12.53
C LEU A 159 5.50 5.13 11.66
N GLU A 160 5.37 5.07 10.33
CA GLU A 160 6.32 5.69 9.40
C GLU A 160 6.34 7.22 9.56
N LEU A 161 5.16 7.83 9.74
CA LEU A 161 5.06 9.27 9.98
C LEU A 161 5.76 9.68 11.28
N LEU A 162 5.63 8.89 12.34
CA LEU A 162 6.36 9.15 13.59
C LEU A 162 7.87 9.04 13.40
N ALA A 163 8.31 8.05 12.62
CA ALA A 163 9.73 7.80 12.36
C ALA A 163 10.39 8.90 11.52
N SER A 164 9.61 9.63 10.71
CA SER A 164 10.09 10.81 9.95
C SER A 164 10.51 12.01 10.81
N GLY A 165 10.26 11.94 12.13
CA GLY A 165 10.59 12.99 13.09
C GLY A 165 9.51 14.08 13.18
N GLY A 166 9.67 14.97 14.14
CA GLY A 166 8.71 16.04 14.38
C GLY A 166 8.95 16.77 15.69
N ARG A 167 8.20 17.85 15.93
CA ARG A 167 8.28 18.61 17.18
C ARG A 167 7.18 18.20 18.13
N VAL A 168 7.53 17.87 19.37
CA VAL A 168 6.53 17.63 20.43
C VAL A 168 5.92 18.96 20.83
N THR A 169 4.60 19.08 20.69
CA THR A 169 3.86 20.30 21.06
C THR A 169 3.08 20.12 22.35
N LYS A 170 2.67 18.89 22.67
CA LYS A 170 1.99 18.54 23.92
C LYS A 170 2.44 17.18 24.40
N SER A 171 2.55 17.04 25.71
CA SER A 171 2.78 15.76 26.40
C SER A 171 2.04 15.79 27.73
N ALA A 172 1.26 14.75 28.02
CA ALA A 172 0.47 14.63 29.23
C ALA A 172 0.45 13.19 29.75
N ALA A 173 0.55 13.02 31.07
CA ALA A 173 0.35 11.72 31.69
C ALA A 173 -1.07 11.20 31.43
N ALA A 174 -1.20 9.88 31.25
CA ALA A 174 -2.47 9.18 31.13
C ALA A 174 -2.56 8.13 32.24
N ARG A 175 -3.78 7.62 32.50
CA ARG A 175 -4.04 6.64 33.59
C ARG A 175 -3.06 5.47 33.62
N THR A 176 -2.61 5.01 32.45
CA THR A 176 -1.71 3.85 32.29
C THR A 176 -0.63 4.14 31.25
N GLY A 177 -0.04 5.33 31.24
CA GLY A 177 1.02 5.69 30.28
C GLY A 177 1.07 7.19 29.98
N ARG A 178 1.27 7.55 28.70
CA ARG A 178 1.43 8.96 28.28
C ARG A 178 0.80 9.22 26.92
N THR A 179 0.32 10.44 26.71
CA THR A 179 -0.17 10.92 25.41
C THR A 179 0.72 12.03 24.89
N TYR A 180 0.91 12.06 23.58
CA TYR A 180 1.75 13.04 22.89
C TYR A 180 0.99 13.69 21.74
N THR A 181 1.34 14.93 21.42
CA THR A 181 1.05 15.54 20.12
C THR A 181 2.37 15.91 19.48
N VAL A 182 2.64 15.30 18.32
CA VAL A 182 3.84 15.51 17.51
C VAL A 182 3.42 16.23 16.24
N ARG A 183 4.05 17.37 15.98
CA ARG A 183 3.84 18.15 14.77
C ARG A 183 4.82 17.70 13.70
N THR A 184 4.29 17.20 12.60
CA THR A 184 5.04 16.65 11.46
C THR A 184 4.80 17.49 10.20
N PRO A 185 5.76 17.56 9.26
CA PRO A 185 5.58 18.29 8.01
C PRO A 185 4.64 17.51 7.06
N ALA A 186 3.75 18.20 6.35
CA ALA A 186 2.88 17.58 5.33
C ALA A 186 3.59 16.64 4.32
N PRO A 187 4.81 16.91 3.81
CA PRO A 187 5.48 15.95 2.92
C PRO A 187 5.75 14.59 3.57
N ALA A 188 5.97 14.51 4.88
CA ALA A 188 6.09 13.23 5.56
C ALA A 188 4.75 12.46 5.61
N ALA A 189 3.63 13.17 5.78
CA ALA A 189 2.31 12.56 5.71
C ALA A 189 1.95 12.10 4.29
N LEU A 190 2.40 12.82 3.26
CA LEU A 190 2.22 12.43 1.85
C LEU A 190 2.95 11.12 1.53
N ALA A 191 4.11 10.86 2.15
CA ALA A 191 4.88 9.63 1.96
C ALA A 191 4.17 8.35 2.47
N LEU A 192 3.03 8.48 3.18
CA LEU A 192 2.22 7.32 3.59
C LEU A 192 1.43 6.69 2.45
N PHE A 193 1.30 7.39 1.31
CA PHE A 193 0.50 6.96 0.18
C PHE A 193 1.39 6.43 -0.95
N PRO A 194 0.89 5.48 -1.77
CA PRO A 194 1.58 5.02 -2.98
C PRO A 194 1.77 6.17 -3.98
N GLU A 195 2.71 6.01 -4.93
CA GLU A 195 3.15 7.08 -5.84
C GLU A 195 2.01 7.67 -6.67
N ASP A 196 1.18 6.81 -7.25
CA ASP A 196 -0.02 7.19 -7.99
C ASP A 196 -0.98 8.09 -7.20
N LEU A 197 -1.23 7.75 -5.93
CA LEU A 197 -2.08 8.55 -5.06
C LEU A 197 -1.37 9.83 -4.62
N ARG A 198 -0.04 9.79 -4.40
CA ARG A 198 0.77 10.99 -4.12
C ARG A 198 0.71 11.97 -5.27
N ASP A 199 0.68 11.52 -6.52
CA ASP A 199 0.60 12.38 -7.69
C ASP A 199 -0.76 13.08 -7.82
N LEU A 200 -1.83 12.45 -7.35
CA LEU A 200 -3.17 13.05 -7.27
C LEU A 200 -3.34 14.01 -6.09
N LEU A 201 -2.47 13.91 -5.10
CA LEU A 201 -2.42 14.77 -3.93
C LEU A 201 -1.35 15.85 -4.08
N HIS A 202 -1.47 16.92 -3.33
CA HIS A 202 -0.41 17.90 -3.16
C HIS A 202 -0.51 18.55 -1.78
N ARG A 203 0.58 19.23 -1.42
CA ARG A 203 0.62 20.14 -0.28
C ARG A 203 -0.20 21.37 -0.67
N GLY A 204 -1.28 21.70 0.06
CA GLY A 204 -2.10 22.88 -0.23
C GLY A 204 -1.23 24.11 -0.55
N THR A 205 -1.53 24.82 -1.63
CA THR A 205 -0.64 25.84 -2.20
C THR A 205 -0.48 27.04 -1.28
N ASP A 206 0.72 27.20 -0.75
CA ASP A 206 1.55 28.35 -1.11
C ASP A 206 3.01 27.84 -1.11
N GLU A 207 3.64 27.69 -2.28
CA GLU A 207 5.01 27.16 -2.39
C GLU A 207 6.05 28.03 -1.67
N ALA A 208 5.67 29.26 -1.31
CA ALA A 208 6.43 30.21 -0.50
C ALA A 208 6.11 30.13 1.02
N ALA A 209 5.05 29.44 1.45
CA ALA A 209 4.71 29.28 2.86
C ALA A 209 5.18 27.95 3.42
N ALA A 210 5.55 27.93 4.70
CA ALA A 210 5.92 26.70 5.39
C ALA A 210 4.79 25.64 5.23
N PRO A 211 5.12 24.36 4.95
CA PRO A 211 4.11 23.31 4.79
C PRO A 211 3.16 23.28 5.98
N LEU A 212 1.85 23.27 5.71
CA LEU A 212 0.86 23.14 6.78
C LEU A 212 1.16 21.89 7.62
N PRO A 213 1.28 22.01 8.94
CA PRO A 213 1.65 20.89 9.78
C PRO A 213 0.54 19.84 9.86
N VAL A 214 0.93 18.58 10.03
CA VAL A 214 0.05 17.49 10.43
C VAL A 214 0.33 17.18 11.89
N ASP A 215 -0.70 17.33 12.74
CA ASP A 215 -0.61 16.99 14.16
C ASP A 215 -0.92 15.50 14.36
N LEU A 216 0.11 14.73 14.68
CA LEU A 216 0.04 13.31 15.03
C LEU A 216 -0.17 13.17 16.54
N LYS A 217 -1.32 12.60 16.94
CA LYS A 217 -1.62 12.29 18.35
C LYS A 217 -1.23 10.85 18.63
N LEU A 218 -0.51 10.62 19.73
CA LEU A 218 0.00 9.31 20.11
C LEU A 218 -0.44 8.95 21.53
N ARG A 219 -0.58 7.66 21.78
CA ARG A 219 -0.76 7.10 23.13
C ARG A 219 0.19 5.94 23.35
N ALA A 220 0.97 6.01 24.42
CA ALA A 220 1.81 4.92 24.92
C ALA A 220 1.19 4.27 26.18
N ASP A 221 1.43 2.96 26.37
CA ASP A 221 1.08 2.18 27.56
C ASP A 221 2.06 2.41 28.72
N GLY A 222 1.90 1.69 29.82
CA GLY A 222 2.73 1.84 31.02
C GLY A 222 4.15 1.29 30.86
N GLU A 223 4.42 0.56 29.78
CA GLU A 223 5.75 0.08 29.41
C GLU A 223 6.41 1.01 28.37
N GLY A 224 5.73 2.10 27.98
CA GLY A 224 6.21 3.06 27.00
C GLY A 224 6.00 2.65 25.54
N ARG A 225 5.23 1.60 25.27
CA ARG A 225 4.94 1.15 23.89
C ARG A 225 3.72 1.85 23.33
N LEU A 226 3.74 2.14 22.03
CA LEU A 226 2.61 2.74 21.32
C LEU A 226 1.42 1.78 21.29
N THR A 227 0.23 2.31 21.54
CA THR A 227 -1.04 1.58 21.51
C THR A 227 -2.05 2.22 20.57
N ARG A 228 -1.90 3.52 20.31
CA ARG A 228 -2.75 4.27 19.38
C ARG A 228 -1.99 5.43 18.76
N ALA A 229 -2.26 5.69 17.49
CA ALA A 229 -1.89 6.92 16.82
C ALA A 229 -3.07 7.45 16.00
N SER A 230 -3.17 8.76 15.82
CA SER A 230 -4.15 9.35 14.92
C SER A 230 -3.63 10.64 14.31
N ALA A 231 -3.93 10.89 13.05
CA ALA A 231 -3.57 12.11 12.34
C ALA A 231 -4.76 12.65 11.53
N ASP A 232 -4.96 13.96 11.57
CA ASP A 232 -5.80 14.67 10.61
C ASP A 232 -4.86 15.29 9.56
N MET A 233 -4.96 14.79 8.33
CA MET A 233 -4.13 15.17 7.19
C MET A 233 -4.88 16.11 6.25
N GLY A 234 -5.83 16.90 6.75
CA GLY A 234 -6.56 17.92 5.96
C GLY A 234 -5.68 18.99 5.31
N ALA A 235 -4.39 19.07 5.70
CA ALA A 235 -3.35 19.83 5.02
C ALA A 235 -3.00 19.29 3.61
N LEU A 236 -3.26 18.00 3.36
CA LEU A 236 -3.14 17.39 2.03
C LEU A 236 -4.41 17.72 1.23
N LYS A 237 -4.21 18.22 0.01
CA LYS A 237 -5.28 18.60 -0.91
C LYS A 237 -5.17 17.79 -2.18
N ALA A 238 -6.30 17.49 -2.82
CA ALA A 238 -6.29 16.92 -4.16
C ALA A 238 -5.93 17.99 -5.19
N ARG A 239 -5.24 17.58 -6.26
CA ARG A 239 -4.97 18.47 -7.39
C ARG A 239 -6.28 18.87 -8.07
N LYS A 240 -6.34 20.13 -8.54
CA LYS A 240 -7.55 20.73 -9.12
C LYS A 240 -8.10 19.98 -10.35
N TRP A 241 -7.24 19.27 -11.07
CA TRP A 241 -7.56 18.59 -12.34
C TRP A 241 -7.72 17.07 -12.19
N GLY A 242 -7.69 16.52 -10.97
CA GLY A 242 -7.78 15.08 -10.73
C GLY A 242 -9.18 14.55 -10.38
N SER A 243 -9.35 13.23 -10.46
CA SER A 243 -10.58 12.53 -10.04
C SER A 243 -10.91 12.74 -8.56
N LEU A 244 -9.93 13.07 -7.72
CA LEU A 244 -10.10 13.32 -6.30
C LEU A 244 -10.37 14.79 -5.95
N ARG A 245 -10.72 15.66 -6.91
CA ARG A 245 -10.99 17.10 -6.67
C ARG A 245 -12.03 17.39 -5.58
N SER A 246 -12.88 16.41 -5.24
CA SER A 246 -13.89 16.46 -4.18
C SER A 246 -13.32 16.22 -2.78
N LEU A 247 -12.05 15.83 -2.65
CA LEU A 247 -11.39 15.50 -1.39
C LEU A 247 -11.34 16.71 -0.46
N LYS A 248 -11.96 16.56 0.71
CA LYS A 248 -12.01 17.58 1.76
C LYS A 248 -10.93 17.38 2.80
N THR A 249 -10.80 16.14 3.28
CA THR A 249 -9.86 15.76 4.34
C THR A 249 -9.51 14.28 4.26
N ILE A 250 -8.35 13.94 4.84
CA ILE A 250 -7.91 12.57 5.07
C ILE A 250 -7.66 12.43 6.57
N ARG A 251 -8.22 11.41 7.20
CA ARG A 251 -8.00 11.10 8.63
C ARG A 251 -7.51 9.68 8.77
N ALA A 252 -6.52 9.45 9.62
CA ALA A 252 -6.02 8.12 9.91
C ALA A 252 -6.05 7.84 11.40
N GLU A 253 -6.47 6.63 11.76
CA GLU A 253 -6.43 6.10 13.11
C GLU A 253 -5.77 4.73 13.11
N LEU A 254 -4.72 4.58 13.92
CA LEU A 254 -3.97 3.34 14.11
C LEU A 254 -4.17 2.85 15.55
N THR A 255 -4.39 1.55 15.69
CA THR A 255 -4.38 0.82 16.96
C THR A 255 -3.32 -0.27 16.91
N ILE A 256 -2.62 -0.45 18.02
CA ILE A 256 -1.56 -1.45 18.19
C ILE A 256 -1.88 -2.25 19.44
N SER A 257 -1.79 -3.58 19.31
CA SER A 257 -2.18 -4.51 20.37
C SER A 257 -1.31 -5.76 20.32
N ARG A 258 -1.45 -6.63 21.33
CA ARG A 258 -0.73 -7.93 21.41
C ARG A 258 0.79 -7.77 21.25
N HIS A 259 1.37 -6.81 21.95
CA HIS A 259 2.83 -6.66 22.05
C HIS A 259 3.48 -7.95 22.55
N GLY A 260 4.61 -8.34 21.96
CA GLY A 260 5.31 -9.60 22.26
C GLY A 260 4.71 -10.84 21.61
N ALA A 261 3.77 -10.69 20.67
CA ALA A 261 3.23 -11.83 19.94
C ALA A 261 4.28 -12.41 18.98
N PRO A 262 4.25 -13.72 18.68
CA PRO A 262 5.24 -14.34 17.79
C PRO A 262 5.19 -13.75 16.38
N ALA A 263 6.25 -13.95 15.60
CA ALA A 263 6.28 -13.50 14.21
C ALA A 263 5.13 -14.10 13.39
N PRO A 264 4.51 -13.33 12.48
CA PRO A 264 3.50 -13.87 11.59
C PRO A 264 4.12 -14.90 10.63
N LYS A 265 3.32 -15.91 10.26
CA LYS A 265 3.72 -16.90 9.27
C LYS A 265 3.63 -16.29 7.87
N LEU A 266 4.74 -16.31 7.14
CA LEU A 266 4.81 -15.86 5.75
C LEU A 266 4.06 -16.81 4.80
N PRO A 267 3.61 -16.31 3.63
CA PRO A 267 3.07 -17.15 2.56
C PRO A 267 4.05 -18.24 2.13
N SER A 268 3.57 -19.44 1.84
CA SER A 268 4.42 -20.55 1.38
C SER A 268 5.08 -20.25 0.03
N ALA A 269 6.38 -20.49 -0.11
CA ALA A 269 7.14 -20.31 -1.35
C ALA A 269 6.51 -21.00 -2.57
N ALA A 270 5.90 -22.18 -2.40
CA ALA A 270 5.21 -22.91 -3.48
C ALA A 270 4.00 -22.18 -4.09
N ARG A 271 3.51 -21.11 -3.46
CA ARG A 271 2.43 -20.26 -3.96
C ARG A 271 2.94 -18.90 -4.45
N GLN A 272 4.24 -18.69 -4.48
CA GLN A 272 4.83 -17.41 -4.86
C GLN A 272 5.24 -17.45 -6.34
N LEU A 273 4.87 -16.41 -7.07
CA LEU A 273 5.29 -16.15 -8.44
C LEU A 273 6.29 -14.99 -8.41
N PRO A 274 7.53 -15.15 -8.88
CA PRO A 274 8.47 -14.04 -8.98
C PRO A 274 7.94 -12.97 -9.94
N ALA A 275 7.95 -11.70 -9.52
CA ALA A 275 7.44 -10.60 -10.33
C ALA A 275 8.24 -10.44 -11.63
N GLN A 276 9.58 -10.48 -11.54
CA GLN A 276 10.49 -10.48 -12.70
C GLN A 276 10.18 -11.53 -13.78
N ASP A 277 9.51 -12.64 -13.44
CA ASP A 277 9.25 -13.74 -14.37
C ASP A 277 7.81 -13.73 -14.89
N THR A 278 6.88 -13.12 -14.13
CA THR A 278 5.44 -13.27 -14.36
C THR A 278 4.71 -11.95 -14.56
N VAL A 279 5.20 -10.84 -14.02
CA VAL A 279 4.60 -9.52 -14.25
C VAL A 279 5.20 -8.92 -15.51
N ARG A 280 4.35 -8.59 -16.47
CA ARG A 280 4.71 -8.10 -17.81
C ARG A 280 3.74 -7.00 -18.22
N GLU A 281 4.15 -6.18 -19.17
CA GLU A 281 3.20 -5.33 -19.87
C GLU A 281 2.29 -6.19 -20.75
N ILE A 282 1.01 -5.82 -20.84
CA ILE A 282 0.00 -6.59 -21.57
C ILE A 282 0.28 -6.64 -23.07
N ASP A 283 0.96 -5.65 -23.62
CA ASP A 283 1.35 -5.58 -25.03
C ASP A 283 2.60 -6.42 -25.36
N GLU A 284 3.36 -6.87 -24.37
CA GLU A 284 4.41 -7.88 -24.54
C GLU A 284 3.86 -9.32 -24.63
N LEU A 285 2.56 -9.51 -24.38
CA LEU A 285 1.93 -10.82 -24.42
C LEU A 285 1.46 -11.19 -25.83
N GLU A 286 2.02 -12.27 -26.37
CA GLU A 286 1.64 -12.83 -27.66
C GLU A 286 0.14 -13.21 -27.73
N PRO A 287 -0.50 -13.13 -28.91
CA PRO A 287 -1.84 -13.65 -29.13
C PRO A 287 -1.98 -15.11 -28.68
N GLY A 288 -2.98 -15.38 -27.85
CA GLY A 288 -3.24 -16.67 -27.21
C GLY A 288 -2.71 -16.80 -25.78
N ALA A 289 -1.84 -15.88 -25.31
CA ALA A 289 -1.36 -15.89 -23.94
C ALA A 289 -2.48 -15.61 -22.92
N CYS A 290 -2.39 -16.25 -21.76
CA CYS A 290 -3.33 -16.07 -20.65
C CYS A 290 -2.71 -15.25 -19.52
N PHE A 291 -3.52 -14.47 -18.85
CA PHE A 291 -3.06 -13.58 -17.79
C PHE A 291 -4.13 -13.31 -16.74
N ASP A 292 -3.71 -12.83 -15.58
CA ASP A 292 -4.59 -12.19 -14.61
C ASP A 292 -4.42 -10.66 -14.72
N PRO A 293 -5.51 -9.89 -14.87
CA PRO A 293 -5.44 -8.44 -15.07
C PRO A 293 -5.08 -7.66 -13.80
N HIS A 294 -4.99 -8.34 -12.66
CA HIS A 294 -4.76 -7.70 -11.36
C HIS A 294 -3.41 -8.13 -10.80
N THR A 295 -2.48 -7.19 -10.77
CA THR A 295 -1.17 -7.34 -10.13
C THR A 295 -1.19 -6.86 -8.68
N GLY A 296 -2.25 -6.16 -8.25
CA GLY A 296 -2.29 -5.50 -6.95
C GLY A 296 -1.40 -4.26 -6.87
N THR A 297 -0.76 -3.89 -7.98
CA THR A 297 -0.10 -2.62 -8.20
C THR A 297 -0.96 -1.78 -9.14
N SER A 298 -0.99 -0.47 -8.94
CA SER A 298 -1.82 0.44 -9.73
C SER A 298 -1.17 0.79 -11.08
N SER A 299 -1.21 -0.18 -12.00
CA SER A 299 -0.82 -0.01 -13.40
C SER A 299 -1.93 -0.53 -14.31
N ASP A 300 -2.27 0.23 -15.36
CA ASP A 300 -3.22 -0.16 -16.41
C ASP A 300 -2.55 -0.93 -17.56
N ARG A 301 -1.26 -1.25 -17.45
CA ARG A 301 -0.51 -2.04 -18.42
C ARG A 301 0.02 -3.35 -17.88
N MET A 302 0.31 -3.40 -16.59
CA MET A 302 0.91 -4.58 -15.98
C MET A 302 -0.13 -5.66 -15.71
N VAL A 303 0.22 -6.88 -16.11
CA VAL A 303 -0.58 -8.10 -15.91
C VAL A 303 0.29 -9.20 -15.30
N VAL A 304 -0.34 -10.24 -14.77
CA VAL A 304 0.36 -11.46 -14.34
C VAL A 304 0.19 -12.51 -15.44
N SER A 305 1.25 -12.85 -16.15
CA SER A 305 1.27 -13.96 -17.10
C SER A 305 1.02 -15.29 -16.40
N ARG A 306 0.16 -16.13 -16.99
CA ARG A 306 -0.28 -17.40 -16.40
C ARG A 306 -0.36 -18.50 -17.46
N PRO A 307 -0.05 -19.76 -17.11
CA PRO A 307 -0.34 -20.88 -17.99
C PRO A 307 -1.84 -20.99 -18.24
N CYS A 308 -2.23 -21.16 -19.50
CA CYS A 308 -3.63 -21.22 -19.94
C CYS A 308 -4.38 -22.45 -19.42
N GLU A 309 -3.66 -23.51 -19.06
CA GLU A 309 -4.20 -24.73 -18.46
C GLU A 309 -4.60 -24.54 -16.98
N THR A 310 -4.22 -23.41 -16.40
CA THR A 310 -4.61 -23.02 -15.03
C THR A 310 -5.69 -21.94 -15.06
N LYS A 311 -6.39 -21.75 -13.93
CA LYS A 311 -7.32 -20.62 -13.80
C LYS A 311 -6.57 -19.30 -14.04
N HIS A 312 -7.07 -18.53 -15.01
CA HIS A 312 -6.63 -17.21 -15.42
C HIS A 312 -7.86 -16.28 -15.49
N GLY A 313 -7.63 -14.97 -15.53
CA GLY A 313 -8.67 -13.95 -15.62
C GLY A 313 -8.90 -13.39 -17.02
N ALA A 314 -7.98 -13.64 -17.96
CA ALA A 314 -8.08 -13.15 -19.32
C ALA A 314 -7.19 -13.91 -20.31
N ARG A 315 -7.49 -13.76 -21.60
CA ARG A 315 -6.68 -14.25 -22.73
C ARG A 315 -6.54 -13.19 -23.82
N VAL A 316 -5.32 -12.98 -24.31
CA VAL A 316 -5.04 -12.14 -25.48
C VAL A 316 -5.59 -12.81 -26.74
N LEU A 317 -6.40 -12.09 -27.51
CA LEU A 317 -6.98 -12.55 -28.75
C LEU A 317 -6.18 -12.10 -29.98
N ALA A 318 -5.71 -10.86 -29.98
CA ALA A 318 -5.00 -10.24 -31.11
C ALA A 318 -4.24 -8.97 -30.68
N GLN A 319 -3.25 -8.58 -31.47
CA GLN A 319 -2.48 -7.34 -31.25
C GLN A 319 -2.32 -6.51 -32.55
N PRO A 320 -3.41 -5.95 -33.10
CA PRO A 320 -3.32 -5.19 -34.34
C PRO A 320 -2.49 -3.92 -34.17
N GLU A 321 -1.62 -3.66 -35.16
CA GLU A 321 -0.88 -2.40 -35.26
C GLU A 321 -1.80 -1.19 -35.40
N LEU A 322 -1.40 -0.11 -34.76
CA LEU A 322 -1.94 1.24 -34.83
C LEU A 322 -0.90 2.09 -35.56
N ASN A 323 -1.37 2.97 -36.45
CA ASN A 323 -0.50 3.85 -37.24
C ASN A 323 0.52 4.61 -36.36
N LEU A 324 1.75 4.82 -36.87
CA LEU A 324 2.91 5.35 -36.13
C LEU A 324 2.77 6.77 -35.54
N THR A 325 1.76 7.55 -35.91
CA THR A 325 1.60 8.92 -35.40
C THR A 325 0.52 8.98 -34.33
N TYR A 326 0.91 9.37 -33.11
CA TYR A 326 0.00 9.57 -31.99
C TYR A 326 -1.10 10.57 -32.35
N PRO A 327 -2.38 10.16 -32.43
CA PRO A 327 -3.45 11.01 -32.93
C PRO A 327 -4.16 11.81 -31.81
N GLY A 328 -3.68 11.72 -30.57
CA GLY A 328 -4.36 12.18 -29.37
C GLY A 328 -5.21 11.09 -28.73
N ALA A 329 -5.46 11.21 -27.42
CA ALA A 329 -5.99 10.12 -26.58
C ALA A 329 -7.35 9.57 -27.05
N ASP A 330 -8.30 10.45 -27.38
CA ASP A 330 -9.66 10.04 -27.79
C ASP A 330 -9.66 9.30 -29.13
N GLU A 331 -8.89 9.82 -30.09
CA GLU A 331 -8.77 9.21 -31.42
C GLU A 331 -7.93 7.92 -31.36
N ALA A 332 -6.92 7.85 -30.50
CA ALA A 332 -6.14 6.64 -30.24
C ALA A 332 -7.04 5.52 -29.72
N ARG A 333 -7.87 5.80 -28.72
CA ARG A 333 -8.86 4.86 -28.17
C ARG A 333 -9.83 4.37 -29.25
N ARG A 334 -10.38 5.28 -30.06
CA ARG A 334 -11.32 4.94 -31.13
C ARG A 334 -10.68 4.02 -32.18
N ARG A 335 -9.42 4.29 -32.55
CA ARG A 335 -8.66 3.46 -33.49
C ARG A 335 -8.36 2.07 -32.92
N ALA A 336 -7.95 1.99 -31.65
CA ALA A 336 -7.70 0.73 -30.96
C ALA A 336 -8.95 -0.16 -30.94
N GLY A 337 -10.10 0.38 -30.52
CA GLY A 337 -11.36 -0.35 -30.52
C GLY A 337 -11.73 -0.86 -31.92
N ALA A 338 -11.69 0.01 -32.93
CA ALA A 338 -12.01 -0.39 -34.31
C ALA A 338 -11.02 -1.42 -34.89
N ALA A 339 -9.75 -1.40 -34.47
CA ALA A 339 -8.76 -2.39 -34.85
C ALA A 339 -9.06 -3.75 -34.20
N CYS A 340 -9.42 -3.77 -32.92
CA CYS A 340 -9.82 -4.97 -32.22
C CYS A 340 -11.11 -5.58 -32.77
N ASP A 341 -12.13 -4.77 -33.05
CA ASP A 341 -13.37 -5.22 -33.69
C ASP A 341 -13.12 -6.00 -35.01
N ARG A 342 -12.10 -5.58 -35.77
CA ARG A 342 -11.71 -6.25 -37.02
C ARG A 342 -10.83 -7.48 -36.79
N ALA A 343 -9.96 -7.47 -35.79
CA ALA A 343 -8.98 -8.51 -35.56
C ALA A 343 -9.56 -9.72 -34.81
N VAL A 344 -10.42 -9.47 -33.82
CA VAL A 344 -11.02 -10.50 -32.95
C VAL A 344 -11.71 -11.64 -33.71
N PRO A 345 -12.50 -11.40 -34.78
CA PRO A 345 -13.13 -12.49 -35.53
C PRO A 345 -12.15 -13.52 -36.13
N ALA A 346 -10.90 -13.12 -36.39
CA ALA A 346 -9.86 -14.02 -36.91
C ALA A 346 -9.21 -14.88 -35.82
N SER A 347 -9.37 -14.54 -34.54
CA SER A 347 -8.86 -15.34 -33.42
C SER A 347 -9.62 -16.67 -33.30
N PRO A 348 -8.94 -17.75 -32.86
CA PRO A 348 -9.56 -19.06 -32.63
C PRO A 348 -10.87 -18.97 -31.87
N ALA A 349 -11.91 -19.67 -32.38
CA ALA A 349 -13.23 -19.67 -31.76
C ALA A 349 -13.20 -20.21 -30.32
N THR A 350 -12.29 -21.15 -30.03
CA THR A 350 -12.06 -21.69 -28.69
C THR A 350 -11.58 -20.63 -27.71
N TRP A 351 -10.73 -19.69 -28.13
CA TRP A 351 -10.25 -18.60 -27.29
C TRP A 351 -11.35 -17.58 -27.01
N ARG A 352 -12.12 -17.23 -28.04
CA ARG A 352 -13.26 -16.31 -27.89
C ARG A 352 -14.37 -16.87 -27.00
N ALA A 353 -14.55 -18.19 -27.02
CA ALA A 353 -15.55 -18.87 -26.20
C ALA A 353 -15.24 -18.88 -24.70
N GLU A 354 -14.03 -18.50 -24.27
CA GLU A 354 -13.67 -18.36 -22.86
C GLU A 354 -14.24 -17.10 -22.22
N SER A 355 -14.78 -16.17 -23.02
CA SER A 355 -15.31 -14.91 -22.52
C SER A 355 -16.44 -15.11 -21.51
N ALA A 356 -16.29 -14.50 -20.33
CA ALA A 356 -17.31 -14.40 -19.28
C ALA A 356 -18.60 -13.73 -19.80
N GLU A 357 -18.46 -12.81 -20.77
CA GLU A 357 -19.56 -12.16 -21.44
C GLU A 357 -19.61 -12.56 -22.92
N ARG A 358 -20.75 -13.12 -23.34
CA ARG A 358 -20.92 -13.63 -24.70
C ARG A 358 -20.67 -12.53 -25.74
N ASP A 359 -19.80 -12.84 -26.70
CA ASP A 359 -19.45 -11.97 -27.83
C ASP A 359 -18.83 -10.60 -27.42
N THR A 360 -18.40 -10.45 -26.16
CA THR A 360 -17.68 -9.26 -25.66
C THR A 360 -16.17 -9.45 -25.77
N HIS A 361 -15.45 -8.40 -26.11
CA HIS A 361 -14.00 -8.31 -25.95
C HIS A 361 -13.62 -6.93 -25.41
N TRP A 362 -12.41 -6.84 -24.88
CA TRP A 362 -11.82 -5.64 -24.30
C TRP A 362 -10.51 -5.31 -25.00
N PHE A 363 -10.00 -4.12 -24.76
CA PHE A 363 -8.75 -3.68 -25.37
C PHE A 363 -7.99 -2.67 -24.53
N THR A 364 -6.66 -2.73 -24.60
CA THR A 364 -5.73 -1.69 -24.14
C THR A 364 -4.99 -1.09 -25.33
N TRP A 365 -4.41 0.10 -25.13
CA TRP A 365 -3.63 0.82 -26.14
C TRP A 365 -2.65 1.78 -25.46
N PRO A 366 -1.55 2.19 -26.13
CA PRO A 366 -0.66 3.23 -25.65
C PRO A 366 -1.42 4.55 -25.43
N THR A 367 -1.32 5.09 -24.22
CA THR A 367 -2.16 6.21 -23.75
C THR A 367 -1.55 7.58 -23.98
N ASP A 368 -0.26 7.66 -24.29
CA ASP A 368 0.41 8.92 -24.54
C ASP A 368 1.36 8.88 -25.74
N LYS A 369 1.93 10.05 -26.04
CA LYS A 369 2.83 10.23 -27.18
C LYS A 369 4.16 9.50 -27.00
N TRP A 370 4.64 9.37 -25.77
CA TRP A 370 5.91 8.74 -25.47
C TRP A 370 5.82 7.24 -25.77
N ASP A 371 4.80 6.59 -25.21
CA ASP A 371 4.52 5.16 -25.42
C ASP A 371 4.23 4.81 -26.88
N TRP A 372 3.59 5.73 -27.60
CA TRP A 372 3.27 5.54 -29.02
C TRP A 372 4.51 5.53 -29.93
N ASN A 373 5.64 6.10 -29.50
CA ASN A 373 6.82 6.31 -30.35
C ASN A 373 8.08 5.56 -29.90
N GLU A 374 8.21 5.15 -28.62
CA GLU A 374 9.46 4.61 -28.09
C GLU A 374 9.70 3.11 -28.42
N HIS A 375 8.63 2.32 -28.65
CA HIS A 375 8.72 0.84 -28.71
C HIS A 375 8.52 0.21 -30.09
N GLY A 376 8.46 0.98 -31.18
CA GLY A 376 8.03 0.46 -32.50
C GLY A 376 6.53 0.71 -32.74
N ALA A 377 5.91 0.01 -33.69
CA ALA A 377 4.51 0.27 -34.05
C ALA A 377 3.62 0.24 -32.80
N ALA A 378 2.81 1.28 -32.57
CA ALA A 378 1.87 1.27 -31.45
C ALA A 378 0.89 0.11 -31.69
N HIS A 379 0.64 -0.77 -30.72
CA HIS A 379 -0.33 -1.87 -30.87
C HIS A 379 -1.55 -1.64 -29.98
N ALA A 380 -2.72 -2.06 -30.42
CA ALA A 380 -3.82 -2.32 -29.49
C ALA A 380 -3.73 -3.78 -29.04
N THR A 381 -3.95 -4.07 -27.76
CA THR A 381 -4.05 -5.46 -27.30
C THR A 381 -5.50 -5.80 -27.04
N CYS A 382 -6.06 -6.71 -27.84
CA CYS A 382 -7.44 -7.15 -27.76
C CYS A 382 -7.50 -8.44 -26.93
N TYR A 383 -8.42 -8.54 -25.97
CA TYR A 383 -8.47 -9.68 -25.06
C TYR A 383 -9.91 -9.96 -24.61
N VAL A 384 -10.13 -11.15 -24.04
CA VAL A 384 -11.36 -11.52 -23.33
C VAL A 384 -11.08 -11.70 -21.85
N LEU A 385 -12.08 -11.41 -21.01
CA LEU A 385 -12.05 -11.75 -19.59
C LEU A 385 -12.70 -13.12 -19.39
N THR A 386 -12.20 -13.90 -18.45
CA THR A 386 -12.63 -15.27 -18.16
C THR A 386 -13.17 -15.40 -16.72
N ASP A 387 -14.03 -16.38 -16.46
CA ASP A 387 -14.71 -16.61 -15.16
C ASP A 387 -13.87 -17.36 -14.09
#